data_AF-A0A7K0CZB2-F1
#
_entry.id   AF-A0A7K0CZB2-F1
#
_cell.length_a   1.000
_cell.length_b   1.000
_cell.length_c   1.000
_cell.angle_alpha   90.00
_cell.angle_beta   90.00
_cell.angle_gamma   90.00
#
_symmetry.space_group_name_H-M   'P 1'
#
loop_
_entity.id
_entity.type
_entity.pdbx_description
1 polymer ?
#
loop_
_entity_poly.entity_id
_entity_poly.type
_entity_poly.pdbx_seq_one_letter_code
_entity_poly.pdbx_strand_id
1 'polypeptide(L)'
;MLYQLTEGEIDGRIRVHSYRPRQLDAGLVTAIRGREPGTAQPIIVHPNDLRDNHQSATGKTPAERYRRLLSVRVEGNGTATLPLGPIHTNPPSAQEVSWCDFTDGRYLRALGEHITIRPATAKDLSARFNAWFETAVQRQREDEYERW
;
A
#
# COMPACT_ATOMS: atom_id res chain seq x y z
N MET A 1 -10.31 -3.89 14.33
CA MET A 1 -11.34 -3.49 13.34
C MET A 1 -10.59 -2.97 12.13
N LEU A 2 -10.74 -3.61 10.97
CA LEU A 2 -10.10 -3.15 9.73
C LEU A 2 -11.14 -2.34 8.97
N TYR A 3 -10.88 -1.06 8.78
CA TYR A 3 -11.77 -0.17 8.05
C TYR A 3 -11.08 0.25 6.75
N GLN A 4 -11.87 0.37 5.68
CA GLN A 4 -11.44 0.94 4.42
C GLN A 4 -11.98 2.36 4.38
N LEU A 5 -11.09 3.36 4.33
CA LEU A 5 -11.49 4.71 3.96
C LEU A 5 -11.42 4.82 2.44
N THR A 6 -12.49 5.33 1.84
CA THR A 6 -12.51 5.68 0.41
C THR A 6 -12.80 7.17 0.36
N GLU A 7 -11.87 7.98 -0.12
CA GLU A 7 -12.13 9.41 -0.35
C GLU A 7 -12.70 9.59 -1.76
N GLY A 8 -13.92 10.11 -1.84
CA GLY A 8 -14.62 10.44 -3.08
C GLY A 8 -15.88 11.24 -2.78
N GLU A 9 -16.41 11.99 -3.75
CA GLU A 9 -17.62 12.81 -3.58
C GLU A 9 -18.91 11.99 -3.37
N ILE A 10 -18.83 10.66 -3.48
CA ILE A 10 -19.97 9.75 -3.40
C ILE A 10 -19.75 8.79 -2.24
N ASP A 11 -20.57 8.92 -1.19
CA ASP A 11 -20.64 7.93 -0.13
C ASP A 11 -21.06 6.57 -0.71
N GLY A 12 -20.11 5.64 -0.71
CA GLY A 12 -20.33 4.28 -1.18
C GLY A 12 -21.07 3.43 -0.13
N ARG A 13 -21.70 2.35 -0.58
CA ARG A 13 -22.29 1.35 0.32
C ARG A 13 -21.20 0.74 1.21
N ILE A 14 -21.33 0.88 2.53
CA ILE A 14 -20.47 0.20 3.51
C ILE A 14 -20.75 -1.31 3.44
N ARG A 15 -19.69 -2.10 3.32
CA ARG A 15 -19.75 -3.58 3.34
C ARG A 15 -18.93 -4.09 4.51
N VAL A 16 -19.51 -5.02 5.25
CA VAL A 16 -18.83 -5.71 6.35
C VAL A 16 -18.62 -7.16 5.94
N HIS A 17 -17.40 -7.65 6.13
CA HIS A 17 -17.02 -9.02 5.84
C HIS A 17 -16.44 -9.67 7.10
N SER A 18 -16.77 -10.94 7.33
CA SER A 18 -16.18 -11.75 8.39
C SER A 18 -15.40 -12.89 7.77
N TYR A 19 -14.12 -13.00 8.13
CA TYR A 19 -13.21 -14.03 7.64
C TYR A 19 -12.65 -14.82 8.81
N ARG A 20 -12.31 -16.10 8.57
CA ARG A 20 -11.42 -16.82 9.48
C ARG A 20 -10.01 -16.20 9.38
N PRO A 21 -9.19 -16.23 10.45
CA PRO A 21 -7.85 -15.66 10.42
C PRO A 21 -7.00 -16.15 9.22
N ARG A 22 -7.07 -17.45 8.91
CA ARG A 22 -6.35 -18.09 7.78
C ARG A 22 -6.84 -17.68 6.39
N GLN A 23 -7.94 -16.93 6.30
CA GLN A 23 -8.53 -16.47 5.04
C GLN A 23 -8.49 -14.94 4.92
N LEU A 24 -7.93 -14.26 5.93
CA LEU A 24 -8.05 -12.82 6.05
C LEU A 24 -7.25 -12.11 4.97
N ASP A 25 -6.04 -12.58 4.65
CA ASP A 25 -5.20 -12.03 3.58
C ASP A 25 -5.90 -12.09 2.21
N ALA A 26 -6.42 -13.26 1.83
CA ALA A 26 -7.16 -13.44 0.59
C ALA A 26 -8.47 -12.63 0.56
N GLY A 27 -9.15 -12.55 1.70
CA GLY A 27 -10.37 -11.75 1.89
C GLY A 27 -10.12 -10.26 1.69
N LEU A 28 -9.00 -9.74 2.22
CA LEU A 28 -8.59 -8.35 2.02
C LEU A 28 -8.25 -8.05 0.57
N VAL A 29 -7.50 -8.93 -0.10
CA VAL A 29 -7.18 -8.76 -1.52
C VAL A 29 -8.44 -8.77 -2.37
N THR A 30 -9.44 -9.59 -2.04
CA THR A 30 -10.73 -9.63 -2.75
C THR A 30 -11.54 -8.34 -2.58
N ALA A 31 -11.42 -7.67 -1.42
CA ALA A 31 -12.05 -6.38 -1.19
C ALA A 31 -11.41 -5.26 -2.03
N ILE A 32 -10.13 -5.40 -2.38
CA ILE A 32 -9.44 -4.50 -3.30
C ILE A 32 -9.79 -4.92 -4.73
N ARG A 33 -10.28 -3.98 -5.56
CA ARG A 33 -10.60 -4.27 -6.98
C ARG A 33 -9.42 -4.97 -7.66
N GLY A 34 -9.68 -6.11 -8.32
CA GLY A 34 -8.66 -6.84 -9.06
C GLY A 34 -8.05 -5.99 -10.18
N ARG A 35 -6.72 -5.97 -10.26
CA ARG A 35 -5.93 -5.30 -11.30
C ARG A 35 -4.68 -6.12 -11.59
N GLU A 36 -4.31 -6.19 -12.86
CA GLU A 36 -3.02 -6.74 -13.30
C GLU A 36 -1.86 -5.87 -12.79
N PRO A 37 -0.68 -6.44 -12.56
CA PRO A 37 0.51 -5.66 -12.21
C PRO A 37 0.86 -4.69 -13.34
N GLY A 38 1.40 -3.53 -12.96
CA GLY A 38 1.95 -2.57 -13.90
C GLY A 38 3.08 -3.14 -14.77
N THR A 39 3.37 -2.46 -15.88
CA THR A 39 4.37 -2.93 -16.87
C THR A 39 5.73 -2.24 -16.77
N ALA A 40 5.78 -1.08 -16.11
CA ALA A 40 7.00 -0.31 -15.97
C ALA A 40 7.98 -0.97 -14.99
N GLN A 41 9.27 -0.79 -15.23
CA GLN A 41 10.33 -1.20 -14.30
C GLN A 41 10.18 -0.49 -12.95
N PRO A 42 10.53 -1.14 -11.83
CA PRO A 42 10.57 -0.49 -10.52
C PRO A 42 11.37 0.82 -10.55
N ILE A 43 10.84 1.83 -9.87
CA ILE A 43 11.44 3.16 -9.75
C ILE A 43 11.71 3.43 -8.28
N ILE A 44 12.94 3.85 -8.00
CA ILE A 44 13.38 4.38 -6.71
C ILE A 44 13.91 5.77 -7.00
N VAL A 45 13.36 6.78 -6.33
CA VAL A 45 13.73 8.18 -6.56
C VAL A 45 13.79 8.91 -5.23
N HIS A 46 14.82 9.76 -5.06
CA HIS A 46 14.90 10.61 -3.89
C HIS A 46 13.96 11.82 -4.05
N PRO A 47 13.19 12.22 -3.01
CA PRO A 47 12.24 13.33 -3.12
C PRO A 47 12.84 14.65 -3.61
N ASN A 48 14.11 14.93 -3.31
CA ASN A 48 14.78 16.15 -3.79
C ASN A 48 15.01 16.14 -5.31
N ASP A 49 15.20 14.98 -5.92
CA ASP A 49 15.39 14.85 -7.37
C ASP A 49 14.11 15.16 -8.16
N LEU A 50 12.95 15.20 -7.47
CA LEU A 50 11.68 15.61 -8.06
C LEU A 50 11.48 17.14 -8.02
N ARG A 51 12.19 17.84 -7.12
CA ARG A 51 12.16 19.31 -7.03
C ARG A 51 13.05 19.94 -8.08
N ASP A 52 14.15 19.27 -8.40
CA ASP A 52 15.03 19.66 -9.48
C ASP A 52 14.33 19.31 -10.82
N ASN A 53 13.78 20.32 -11.48
CA ASN A 53 13.09 20.12 -12.76
C ASN A 53 14.06 19.89 -13.93
N HIS A 54 15.33 19.61 -13.63
CA HIS A 54 16.34 19.25 -14.61
C HIS A 54 15.87 18.04 -15.43
N GLN A 55 15.93 18.19 -16.75
CA GLN A 55 15.73 17.11 -17.70
C GLN A 55 17.11 16.63 -18.16
N SER A 56 17.36 15.33 -18.07
CA SER A 56 18.58 14.73 -18.59
C SER A 56 18.49 14.63 -20.10
N ALA A 57 19.64 14.64 -20.79
CA ALA A 57 19.69 14.45 -22.24
C ALA A 57 19.10 13.11 -22.70
N THR A 58 19.00 12.11 -21.81
CA THR A 58 18.47 10.78 -22.15
C THR A 58 16.99 10.62 -21.81
N GLY A 59 16.41 11.47 -20.95
CA GLY A 59 15.04 11.34 -20.47
C GLY A 59 14.77 10.06 -19.66
N LYS A 60 15.81 9.42 -19.12
CA LYS A 60 15.74 8.08 -18.50
C LYS A 60 16.05 8.06 -17.00
N THR A 61 16.25 9.22 -16.37
CA THR A 61 16.50 9.26 -14.92
C THR A 61 15.30 8.73 -14.13
N PRO A 62 15.50 8.21 -12.91
CA PRO A 62 14.38 7.78 -12.06
C PRO A 62 13.33 8.87 -11.85
N ALA A 63 13.74 10.12 -11.67
CA ALA A 63 12.85 11.27 -11.52
C ALA A 63 12.00 11.54 -12.78
N GLU A 64 12.57 11.43 -13.98
CA GLU A 64 11.83 11.57 -15.24
C GLU A 64 10.85 10.42 -15.47
N ARG A 65 11.28 9.18 -15.18
CA ARG A 65 10.38 8.01 -15.27
C ARG A 65 9.23 8.12 -14.28
N TYR A 66 9.50 8.57 -13.05
CA TYR A 66 8.49 8.77 -12.02
C TYR A 66 7.47 9.84 -12.44
N ARG A 67 7.95 11.00 -12.90
CA ARG A 67 7.09 12.07 -13.44
C ARG A 67 6.25 11.59 -14.62
N ARG A 68 6.85 10.83 -15.54
CA ARG A 68 6.13 10.24 -16.68
C ARG A 68 5.03 9.28 -16.23
N LEU A 69 5.32 8.40 -15.28
CA LEU A 69 4.31 7.50 -14.72
C LEU A 69 3.15 8.28 -14.09
N LEU A 70 3.45 9.32 -13.30
CA LEU A 70 2.42 10.16 -12.68
C LEU A 70 1.65 11.05 -13.66
N SER A 71 2.19 11.30 -14.86
CA SER A 71 1.47 12.03 -15.91
C SER A 71 0.35 11.19 -16.55
N VAL A 72 0.37 9.87 -16.34
CA VAL A 72 -0.72 8.97 -16.74
C VAL A 72 -1.89 9.12 -15.77
N ARG A 73 -3.11 9.09 -16.29
CA ARG A 73 -4.33 9.15 -15.48
C ARG A 73 -4.34 8.03 -14.42
N VAL A 74 -4.60 8.42 -13.18
CA VAL A 74 -4.85 7.49 -12.08
C VAL A 74 -6.28 6.95 -12.22
N GLU A 75 -6.40 5.63 -12.36
CA GLU A 75 -7.67 4.90 -12.48
C GLU A 75 -8.23 4.49 -11.10
N GLY A 76 -7.38 4.51 -10.08
CA GLY A 76 -7.72 4.21 -8.71
C GLY A 76 -6.48 4.27 -7.82
N ASN A 77 -6.69 4.41 -6.52
CA ASN A 77 -5.64 4.29 -5.53
C ASN A 77 -6.23 3.78 -4.22
N GLY A 78 -5.37 3.47 -3.26
CA GLY A 78 -5.82 3.13 -1.93
C GLY A 78 -4.66 2.95 -0.98
N THR A 79 -5.00 2.97 0.31
CA THR A 79 -4.08 2.68 1.41
C THR A 79 -4.77 1.71 2.36
N ALA A 80 -4.01 0.75 2.87
CA ALA A 80 -4.41 -0.09 3.99
C ALA A 80 -3.42 0.08 5.13
N THR A 81 -3.94 0.14 6.35
CA THR A 81 -3.16 0.31 7.58
C THR A 81 -3.53 -0.77 8.58
N LEU A 82 -2.55 -1.17 9.40
CA LEU A 82 -2.78 -2.03 10.56
C LEU A 82 -2.36 -1.27 11.84
N PRO A 83 -3.31 -0.67 12.57
CA PRO A 83 -3.07 -0.17 13.91
C PRO A 83 -2.97 -1.33 14.91
N LEU A 84 -2.01 -1.26 15.84
CA LEU A 84 -1.86 -2.21 16.95
C LEU A 84 -1.98 -1.46 18.28
N GLY A 85 -2.92 -1.87 19.12
CA GLY A 85 -3.17 -1.26 20.43
C GLY A 85 -4.66 -1.13 20.75
N PRO A 86 -5.00 -0.51 21.89
CA PRO A 86 -6.38 -0.30 22.29
C PRO A 86 -7.14 0.54 21.26
N ILE A 87 -8.33 0.08 20.86
CA ILE A 87 -9.13 0.76 19.82
C ILE A 87 -9.50 2.20 20.23
N HIS A 88 -9.62 2.47 21.53
CA HIS A 88 -10.00 3.78 22.06
C HIS A 88 -8.87 4.81 22.09
N THR A 89 -7.61 4.42 21.84
CA THR A 89 -6.45 5.32 21.93
C THR A 89 -5.94 5.81 20.58
N ASN A 90 -6.61 5.45 19.47
CA ASN A 90 -6.16 5.74 18.11
C ASN A 90 -4.65 5.47 17.91
N PRO A 91 -4.18 4.23 18.13
CA PRO A 91 -2.77 3.94 18.10
C PRO A 91 -2.19 4.18 16.69
N PRO A 92 -0.92 4.60 16.59
CA PRO A 92 -0.28 4.79 15.29
C PRO A 92 -0.30 3.50 14.47
N SER A 93 -0.38 3.63 13.15
CA SER A 93 -0.28 2.51 12.22
C SER A 93 1.06 1.79 12.43
N ALA A 94 1.02 0.53 12.84
CA ALA A 94 2.21 -0.28 12.97
C ALA A 94 2.73 -0.71 11.59
N GLN A 95 1.83 -0.82 10.62
CA GLN A 95 2.12 -1.18 9.23
C GLN A 95 1.20 -0.42 8.27
N GLU A 96 1.73 -0.10 7.08
CA GLU A 96 1.01 0.61 6.03
C GLU A 96 1.43 0.15 4.63
N VAL A 97 0.47 0.07 3.71
CA VAL A 97 0.67 -0.16 2.29
C VAL A 97 -0.21 0.76 1.48
N SER A 98 0.36 1.43 0.50
CA SER A 98 -0.38 2.21 -0.49
C SER A 98 -0.18 1.64 -1.88
N TRP A 99 -1.19 1.78 -2.72
CA TRP A 99 -1.12 1.40 -4.13
C TRP A 99 -1.77 2.46 -5.02
N CYS A 100 -1.36 2.45 -6.28
CA CYS A 100 -1.94 3.24 -7.34
C CYS A 100 -2.20 2.33 -8.54
N ASP A 101 -3.38 2.47 -9.12
CA ASP A 101 -3.79 1.79 -10.33
C ASP A 101 -3.71 2.82 -11.47
N PHE A 102 -2.81 2.58 -12.42
CA PHE A 102 -2.73 3.31 -13.68
C PHE A 102 -3.38 2.50 -14.79
N THR A 103 -3.47 3.08 -15.98
CA THR A 103 -4.01 2.40 -17.16
C THR A 103 -3.25 1.11 -17.49
N ASP A 104 -1.94 1.04 -17.20
CA ASP A 104 -1.11 -0.13 -17.48
C ASP A 104 -1.02 -1.13 -16.32
N GLY A 105 -1.65 -0.86 -15.17
CA GLY A 105 -1.77 -1.80 -14.07
C GLY A 105 -1.51 -1.21 -12.68
N ARG A 106 -1.43 -2.09 -11.70
CA ARG A 106 -1.25 -1.76 -10.28
C ARG A 106 0.22 -1.66 -9.90
N TYR A 107 0.50 -0.65 -9.09
CA TYR A 107 1.79 -0.43 -8.45
C TYR A 107 1.64 -0.26 -6.94
N LEU A 108 2.56 -0.85 -6.17
CA LEU A 108 2.76 -0.45 -4.78
C LEU A 108 3.57 0.83 -4.74
N ARG A 109 3.19 1.73 -3.85
CA ARG A 109 3.87 2.99 -3.57
C ARG A 109 4.30 3.02 -2.11
N ALA A 110 5.56 3.33 -1.85
CA ALA A 110 6.03 3.66 -0.52
C ALA A 110 6.69 5.03 -0.52
N LEU A 111 6.38 5.81 0.50
CA LEU A 111 6.96 7.12 0.76
C LEU A 111 7.84 7.00 2.00
N GLY A 112 9.07 7.47 1.89
CA GLY A 112 10.05 7.47 2.97
C GLY A 112 11.22 8.35 2.57
N GLU A 113 12.43 8.00 2.99
CA GLU A 113 13.67 8.64 2.52
C GLU A 113 13.76 8.60 0.99
N HIS A 114 13.36 7.47 0.40
CA HIS A 114 13.18 7.33 -1.04
C HIS A 114 11.72 7.01 -1.34
N ILE A 115 11.22 7.55 -2.45
CA ILE A 115 9.95 7.15 -3.03
C ILE A 115 10.22 5.90 -3.86
N THR A 116 9.48 4.83 -3.56
CA THR A 116 9.51 3.61 -4.37
C THR A 116 8.15 3.40 -5.01
N ILE A 117 8.17 3.05 -6.29
CA ILE A 117 6.99 2.59 -7.01
C ILE A 117 7.35 1.37 -7.85
N ARG A 118 6.60 0.28 -7.67
CA ARG A 118 6.88 -1.00 -8.35
C ARG A 118 5.59 -1.70 -8.73
N PRO A 119 5.55 -2.43 -9.86
CA PRO A 119 4.44 -3.31 -10.18
C PRO A 119 4.09 -4.25 -9.02
N ALA A 120 2.81 -4.54 -8.88
CA ALA A 120 2.33 -5.36 -7.79
C ALA A 120 1.19 -6.27 -8.20
N THR A 121 1.33 -7.54 -7.85
CA THR A 121 0.33 -8.56 -8.04
C THR A 121 -0.61 -8.64 -6.82
N ALA A 122 -1.75 -9.31 -7.00
CA ALA A 122 -2.61 -9.70 -5.89
C ALA A 122 -1.86 -10.55 -4.84
N LYS A 123 -0.91 -11.39 -5.27
CA LYS A 123 -0.07 -12.21 -4.39
C LYS A 123 0.87 -11.36 -3.54
N ASP A 124 1.44 -10.29 -4.08
CA ASP A 124 2.29 -9.36 -3.32
C ASP A 124 1.52 -8.70 -2.18
N LEU A 125 0.29 -8.28 -2.43
CA LEU A 125 -0.60 -7.71 -1.43
C LEU A 125 -0.99 -8.75 -0.36
N SER A 126 -1.39 -9.95 -0.77
CA SER A 126 -1.75 -11.04 0.16
C SER A 126 -0.58 -11.40 1.07
N ALA A 127 0.62 -11.57 0.50
CA ALA A 127 1.83 -11.89 1.26
C ALA A 127 2.15 -10.79 2.30
N ARG A 128 1.94 -9.52 1.92
CA ARG A 128 2.17 -8.39 2.83
C ARG A 128 1.17 -8.37 3.98
N PHE A 129 -0.12 -8.56 3.69
CA PHE A 129 -1.15 -8.66 4.75
C PHE A 129 -0.89 -9.83 5.68
N ASN A 130 -0.54 -11.00 5.13
CA ASN A 130 -0.20 -12.16 5.96
C ASN A 130 0.99 -11.86 6.90
N ALA A 131 2.06 -11.24 6.38
CA ALA A 131 3.22 -10.86 7.18
C ALA A 131 2.87 -9.87 8.31
N TRP A 132 1.94 -8.94 8.06
CA TRP A 132 1.45 -8.02 9.10
C TRP A 132 0.75 -8.75 10.23
N PHE A 133 -0.11 -9.72 9.90
CA PHE A 133 -0.81 -10.50 10.92
C PHE A 133 0.14 -11.38 11.73
N GLU A 134 1.09 -12.04 11.08
CA GLU A 134 2.11 -12.83 11.79
C GLU A 134 2.94 -11.95 12.73
N THR A 135 3.35 -10.76 12.27
CA THR A 135 4.10 -9.80 13.09
C THR A 135 3.28 -9.31 14.29
N ALA A 136 1.99 -9.04 14.08
CA ALA A 136 1.09 -8.59 15.13
C ALA A 136 0.86 -9.68 16.20
N VAL A 137 0.63 -10.93 15.77
CA VAL A 137 0.48 -12.08 16.68
C VAL A 137 1.76 -12.31 17.46
N GLN A 138 2.92 -12.21 16.81
CA GLN A 138 4.20 -12.38 17.47
C GLN A 138 4.44 -11.33 18.56
N ARG A 139 4.21 -10.04 18.25
CA ARG A 139 4.32 -8.95 19.24
C ARG A 139 3.38 -9.12 20.42
N GLN A 140 2.14 -9.53 20.17
CA GLN A 140 1.19 -9.77 21.26
C GLN A 140 1.69 -10.86 22.22
N ARG A 141 2.30 -11.93 21.69
CA ARG A 141 2.89 -12.99 22.52
C ARG A 141 4.06 -12.47 23.34
N GLU A 142 4.93 -11.66 22.74
CA GLU A 142 6.08 -11.05 23.43
C GLU A 142 5.62 -10.13 24.58
N ASP A 143 4.63 -9.27 24.34
CA ASP A 143 4.03 -8.40 25.36
C ASP A 143 3.34 -9.17 26.50
N GLU A 144 2.84 -10.38 26.21
CA GLU A 144 2.30 -11.29 27.21
C GLU A 144 3.41 -11.90 28.05
N TYR A 145 4.54 -12.31 27.47
CA TYR A 145 5.69 -12.88 28.19
C TYR A 145 6.41 -11.86 29.07
N GLU A 146 6.58 -10.61 28.63
CA GLU A 146 7.26 -9.55 29.41
C GLU A 146 6.44 -9.08 30.62
N ARG A 147 5.16 -9.46 30.70
CA ARG A 147 4.25 -9.10 31.80
C ARG A 147 4.27 -10.09 32.97
N TRP A 148 5.02 -11.19 32.88
CA TRP A 148 5.23 -12.20 33.94
C TRP A 148 6.66 -12.17 34.46
#